data_AF-A0A1G7R527-F1
#
_entry.id   AF-A0A1G7R527-F1
#
_cell.length_a   1.000
_cell.length_b   1.000
_cell.length_c   1.000
_cell.angle_alpha   90.00
_cell.angle_beta   90.00
_cell.angle_gamma   90.00
#
_symmetry.space_group_name_H-M   'P 1'
#
loop_
_entity.id
_entity.type
_entity.pdbx_description
1 polymer ?
#
loop_
_entity_poly.entity_id
_entity_poly.type
_entity_poly.pdbx_seq_one_letter_code
_entity_poly.pdbx_strand_id
1 'polypeptide(L)'
;KRAPRRRKGFAPHLERIETVIEPEELAEHAGKQKVLIGEDVSERLDVVPAKFRVIVTRRPRYAFKNADGVIQAPAPAHIIEGGIPTEALLAQIAVAKYADGLPLYRQEAIYARDHVELDRQLMAQWMGKLGFELEIVADYIFSEVKKAERVFADETTLPTLAPGSGSTKTAYLWAYARDDRTFGRSGPPMVAYRFEDSRSGECAVRHLNGYRGILQVDGYAAYNKLARSDRGNDGITLAGCWSHCRRKFYELHVAGSSEVATATVERMARLWQVEKTVRGQSPDARVAARRQASAAIVADLFDLWQQTLRRISGKSKLAEAIRYAVSRRAIFERFLTDGRIELDSNVVERAIRPLTITRKNSLFAGSDGGGRTWATIATLLQTAKMNNVDPFAWLALTLQRIANGWPSSQIDALMPWNHAA
;
A
#
# COMPACT_ATOMS: atom_id res chain seq x y z
N LYS A 1 40.05 15.70 3.47
CA LYS A 1 39.59 14.85 2.35
C LYS A 1 38.66 13.78 2.92
N ARG A 2 37.39 13.74 2.50
CA ARG A 2 36.41 12.75 2.98
C ARG A 2 36.75 11.39 2.37
N ALA A 3 36.86 10.34 3.17
CA ALA A 3 37.16 9.00 2.66
C ALA A 3 36.11 8.57 1.61
N PRO A 4 36.51 7.97 0.47
CA PRO A 4 35.56 7.51 -0.52
C PRO A 4 34.65 6.46 0.11
N ARG A 5 33.34 6.66 -0.03
CA ARG A 5 32.33 5.76 0.51
C ARG A 5 32.41 4.46 -0.29
N ARG A 6 32.76 3.34 0.36
CA ARG A 6 32.75 2.01 -0.27
C ARG A 6 31.40 1.81 -0.98
N ARG A 7 31.43 1.54 -2.29
CA ARG A 7 30.24 1.23 -3.07
C ARG A 7 29.62 -0.03 -2.47
N LYS A 8 28.32 -0.01 -2.18
CA LYS A 8 27.60 -1.20 -1.73
C LYS A 8 27.61 -2.20 -2.91
N GLY A 9 28.07 -3.43 -2.69
CA GLY A 9 28.09 -4.48 -3.72
C GLY A 9 26.68 -4.84 -4.20
N PHE A 10 26.60 -5.55 -5.33
CA PHE A 10 25.33 -6.01 -5.90
C PHE A 10 24.70 -7.15 -5.08
N ALA A 11 23.38 -7.33 -5.19
CA ALA A 11 22.66 -8.31 -4.39
C ALA A 11 23.13 -9.76 -4.69
N PRO A 12 23.40 -10.62 -3.70
CA PRO A 12 24.02 -11.95 -3.92
C PRO A 12 23.20 -12.92 -4.79
N HIS A 13 21.88 -12.74 -4.87
CA HIS A 13 21.00 -13.64 -5.63
C HIS A 13 21.00 -13.38 -7.15
N LEU A 14 21.53 -12.25 -7.62
CA LEU A 14 21.61 -11.97 -9.06
C LEU A 14 22.54 -12.99 -9.76
N GLU A 15 22.28 -13.30 -11.02
CA GLU A 15 23.21 -14.11 -11.80
C GLU A 15 24.51 -13.33 -12.04
N ARG A 16 25.67 -14.00 -11.91
CA ARG A 16 26.98 -13.45 -12.25
C ARG A 16 27.41 -14.06 -13.57
N ILE A 17 27.50 -13.24 -14.61
CA ILE A 17 28.07 -13.62 -15.89
C ILE A 17 29.52 -13.14 -15.90
N GLU A 18 30.45 -14.08 -15.82
CA GLU A 18 31.89 -13.78 -15.79
C GLU A 18 32.46 -13.78 -17.20
N THR A 19 33.12 -12.68 -17.56
CA THR A 19 33.86 -12.55 -18.82
C THR A 19 35.31 -12.26 -18.49
N VAL A 20 36.19 -13.23 -18.75
CA VAL A 20 37.64 -13.07 -18.61
C VAL A 20 38.19 -12.48 -19.91
N ILE A 21 38.87 -11.34 -19.82
CA ILE A 21 39.57 -10.71 -20.95
C ILE A 21 41.06 -11.00 -20.78
N GLU A 22 41.56 -11.96 -21.55
CA GLU A 22 42.98 -12.31 -21.57
C GLU A 22 43.80 -11.27 -22.34
N PRO A 23 45.04 -10.96 -21.92
CA PRO A 23 45.93 -10.10 -22.69
C PRO A 23 46.34 -10.78 -24.00
N GLU A 24 46.58 -9.97 -25.05
CA GLU A 24 47.13 -10.45 -26.31
C GLU A 24 48.48 -11.15 -26.10
N GLU A 25 48.71 -12.28 -26.79
CA GLU A 25 49.98 -12.98 -26.72
C GLU A 25 51.05 -12.29 -27.58
N LEU A 26 52.00 -11.64 -26.91
CA LEU A 26 53.17 -11.06 -27.57
C LEU A 26 54.12 -12.18 -28.03
N ALA A 27 54.72 -12.02 -29.21
CA ALA A 27 55.63 -13.02 -29.79
C ALA A 27 56.83 -13.35 -28.87
N GLU A 28 57.30 -12.40 -28.07
CA GLU A 28 58.36 -12.57 -27.06
C GLU A 28 57.99 -13.46 -25.87
N HIS A 29 56.72 -13.84 -25.75
CA HIS A 29 56.20 -14.74 -24.72
C HIS A 29 55.90 -16.15 -25.25
N ALA A 30 56.16 -16.42 -26.54
CA ALA A 30 55.94 -17.72 -27.15
C ALA A 30 56.72 -18.82 -26.40
N GLY A 31 56.01 -19.88 -25.99
CA GLY A 31 56.58 -21.02 -25.26
C GLY A 31 56.82 -20.79 -23.76
N LYS A 32 56.50 -19.60 -23.22
CA LYS A 32 56.55 -19.32 -21.77
C LYS A 32 55.24 -19.70 -21.10
N GLN A 33 55.30 -20.16 -19.85
CA GLN A 33 54.11 -20.44 -19.03
C GLN A 33 53.54 -19.15 -18.43
N LYS A 34 52.25 -18.87 -18.65
CA LYS A 34 51.54 -17.77 -18.00
C LYS A 34 51.27 -18.09 -16.52
N VAL A 35 51.45 -17.10 -15.64
CA VAL A 35 51.13 -17.20 -14.21
C VAL A 35 50.24 -16.02 -13.85
N LEU A 36 49.04 -16.30 -13.32
CA LEU A 36 48.12 -15.28 -12.85
C LEU A 36 48.62 -14.71 -11.51
N ILE A 37 48.97 -13.43 -11.48
CA ILE A 37 49.49 -12.74 -10.28
C ILE A 37 48.45 -11.85 -9.59
N GLY A 38 47.32 -11.62 -10.24
CA GLY A 38 46.23 -10.76 -9.78
C GLY A 38 45.33 -10.37 -10.94
N GLU A 39 44.14 -9.88 -10.61
CA GLU A 39 43.16 -9.40 -11.59
C GLU A 39 42.44 -8.17 -11.06
N ASP A 40 42.04 -7.29 -11.97
CA ASP A 40 41.15 -6.17 -11.66
C ASP A 40 39.70 -6.59 -11.92
N VAL A 41 38.92 -6.74 -10.86
CA VAL A 41 37.50 -7.12 -10.96
C VAL A 41 36.62 -5.87 -11.01
N SER A 42 35.79 -5.77 -12.05
CA SER A 42 34.78 -4.71 -12.20
C SER A 42 33.40 -5.32 -12.42
N GLU A 43 32.50 -5.13 -11.46
CA GLU A 43 31.11 -5.56 -11.60
C GLU A 43 30.26 -4.49 -12.31
N ARG A 44 29.46 -4.90 -13.30
CA ARG A 44 28.47 -4.06 -13.98
C ARG A 44 27.10 -4.73 -13.90
N LEU A 45 26.06 -3.93 -13.67
CA LEU A 45 24.69 -4.42 -13.66
C LEU A 45 24.14 -4.42 -15.09
N ASP A 46 23.74 -5.60 -15.57
CA ASP A 46 23.08 -5.79 -16.86
C ASP A 46 21.56 -6.07 -16.69
N VAL A 47 20.78 -5.98 -17.76
CA VAL A 47 19.34 -6.23 -17.73
C VAL A 47 18.85 -6.96 -18.99
N VAL A 48 18.16 -8.08 -18.78
CA VAL A 48 17.31 -8.71 -19.80
C VAL A 48 15.88 -8.18 -19.61
N PRO A 49 15.23 -7.60 -20.64
CA PRO A 49 13.82 -7.21 -20.56
C PRO A 49 12.90 -8.38 -20.21
N ALA A 50 11.61 -8.10 -20.00
CA ALA A 50 10.63 -9.16 -19.73
C ALA A 50 10.68 -10.24 -20.83
N LYS A 51 10.93 -11.49 -20.42
CA LYS A 51 11.01 -12.65 -21.32
C LYS A 51 9.69 -13.42 -21.29
N PHE A 52 8.96 -13.42 -22.40
CA PHE A 52 7.75 -14.22 -22.53
C PHE A 52 8.09 -15.65 -22.96
N ARG A 53 7.31 -16.62 -22.47
CA ARG A 53 7.48 -18.04 -22.82
C ARG A 53 6.14 -18.74 -22.96
N VAL A 54 6.08 -19.69 -23.88
CA VAL A 54 4.91 -20.56 -24.07
C VAL A 54 5.12 -21.85 -23.31
N ILE A 55 4.19 -22.18 -22.40
CA ILE A 55 4.18 -23.47 -21.70
C ILE A 55 3.30 -24.43 -22.50
N VAL A 56 3.90 -25.48 -23.06
CA VAL A 56 3.18 -26.48 -23.86
C VAL A 56 2.89 -27.71 -23.02
N THR A 57 1.65 -27.84 -22.55
CA THR A 57 1.19 -29.01 -21.79
C THR A 57 0.66 -30.08 -22.73
N ARG A 58 1.36 -31.21 -22.87
CA ARG A 58 0.91 -32.37 -23.64
C ARG A 58 0.35 -33.43 -22.71
N ARG A 59 -0.94 -33.78 -22.88
CA ARG A 59 -1.63 -34.83 -22.14
C ARG A 59 -1.94 -36.00 -23.08
N PRO A 60 -1.02 -36.97 -23.27
CA PRO A 60 -1.27 -38.10 -24.15
C PRO A 60 -2.44 -38.96 -23.66
N ARG A 61 -3.19 -39.51 -24.62
CA ARG A 61 -4.25 -40.49 -24.38
C ARG A 61 -3.70 -41.86 -24.72
N TYR A 62 -3.90 -42.83 -23.81
CA TYR A 62 -3.48 -44.21 -24.04
C TYR A 62 -4.70 -45.13 -24.01
N ALA A 63 -4.71 -46.08 -24.92
CA ALA A 63 -5.58 -47.24 -24.88
C ALA A 63 -4.69 -48.48 -24.85
N PHE A 64 -5.15 -49.55 -24.20
CA PHE A 64 -4.38 -50.78 -24.08
C PHE A 64 -4.94 -51.84 -25.03
N LYS A 65 -4.06 -52.60 -25.68
CA LYS A 65 -4.50 -53.78 -26.43
C LYS A 65 -5.11 -54.77 -25.43
N ASN A 66 -6.31 -55.27 -25.72
CA ASN A 66 -7.06 -56.23 -24.90
C ASN A 66 -7.64 -55.67 -23.59
N ALA A 67 -7.85 -54.34 -23.48
CA ALA A 67 -8.66 -53.76 -22.40
C ALA A 67 -9.48 -52.58 -22.94
N ASP A 68 -10.74 -52.51 -22.54
CA ASP A 68 -11.60 -51.39 -22.89
C ASP A 68 -11.25 -50.14 -22.07
N GLY A 69 -11.16 -49.00 -22.75
CA GLY A 69 -10.99 -47.69 -22.12
C GLY A 69 -9.83 -46.86 -22.66
N VAL A 70 -9.93 -45.55 -22.44
CA VAL A 70 -8.87 -44.58 -22.73
C VAL A 70 -8.48 -43.89 -21.43
N ILE A 71 -7.19 -43.90 -21.11
CA ILE A 71 -6.64 -43.17 -19.96
C ILE A 71 -5.97 -41.86 -20.42
N GLN A 72 -6.17 -40.80 -19.65
CA GLN A 72 -5.52 -39.51 -19.83
C GLN A 72 -5.39 -38.84 -18.47
N ALA A 73 -4.23 -38.25 -18.16
CA ALA A 73 -4.09 -37.41 -16.96
C ALA A 73 -5.08 -36.23 -17.01
N PRO A 74 -5.64 -35.72 -15.90
CA PRO A 74 -6.51 -34.55 -15.88
C PRO A 74 -5.81 -33.27 -16.33
N ALA A 75 -6.58 -32.23 -16.69
CA ALA A 75 -6.01 -30.94 -17.06
C ALA A 75 -5.46 -30.26 -15.80
N PRO A 76 -4.31 -29.57 -15.86
CA PRO A 76 -3.97 -28.61 -14.82
C PRO A 76 -5.09 -27.56 -14.70
N ALA A 77 -5.38 -27.16 -13.48
CA ALA A 77 -6.34 -26.10 -13.22
C ALA A 77 -5.68 -24.72 -13.39
N HIS A 78 -6.47 -23.74 -13.83
CA HIS A 78 -6.02 -22.38 -14.08
C HIS A 78 -7.08 -21.38 -13.61
N ILE A 79 -6.65 -20.18 -13.20
CA ILE A 79 -7.59 -19.10 -12.82
C ILE A 79 -8.50 -18.69 -13.99
N ILE A 80 -7.91 -18.60 -15.20
CA ILE A 80 -8.66 -18.37 -16.44
C ILE A 80 -8.77 -19.72 -17.16
N GLU A 81 -9.85 -20.45 -16.91
CA GLU A 81 -10.10 -21.75 -17.55
C GLU A 81 -10.12 -21.63 -19.08
N GLY A 82 -9.35 -22.48 -19.76
CA GLY A 82 -9.21 -22.47 -21.22
C GLY A 82 -8.53 -21.21 -21.79
N GLY A 83 -8.11 -20.26 -20.94
CA GLY A 83 -7.39 -19.07 -21.34
C GLY A 83 -5.91 -19.32 -21.59
N ILE A 84 -5.28 -18.39 -22.30
CA ILE A 84 -3.83 -18.41 -22.52
C ILE A 84 -2.96 -17.97 -21.32
N PRO A 85 -3.42 -17.18 -20.32
CA PRO A 85 -2.50 -16.66 -19.32
C PRO A 85 -2.24 -17.68 -18.22
N THR A 86 -0.97 -17.81 -17.86
CA THR A 86 -0.57 -18.45 -16.60
C THR A 86 -0.81 -17.51 -15.43
N GLU A 87 -0.83 -18.06 -14.22
CA GLU A 87 -0.92 -17.30 -12.96
C GLU A 87 0.23 -16.29 -12.81
N ALA A 88 1.42 -16.61 -13.35
CA ALA A 88 2.55 -15.68 -13.40
C ALA A 88 2.29 -14.50 -14.35
N LEU A 89 1.69 -14.73 -15.52
CA LEU A 89 1.33 -13.63 -16.43
C LEU A 89 0.24 -12.74 -15.82
N LEU A 90 -0.77 -13.33 -15.17
CA LEU A 90 -1.80 -12.59 -14.44
C LEU A 90 -1.18 -11.74 -13.32
N ALA A 91 -0.26 -12.31 -12.54
CA ALA A 91 0.46 -11.60 -11.49
C ALA A 91 1.29 -10.44 -12.06
N GLN A 92 2.01 -10.64 -13.18
CA GLN A 92 2.78 -9.58 -13.84
C GLN A 92 1.90 -8.41 -14.27
N ILE A 93 0.76 -8.69 -14.92
CA ILE A 93 -0.18 -7.66 -15.38
C ILE A 93 -0.75 -6.89 -14.18
N ALA A 94 -1.14 -7.61 -13.12
CA ALA A 94 -1.72 -7.03 -11.91
C ALA A 94 -0.71 -6.16 -11.15
N VAL A 95 0.52 -6.64 -10.93
CA VAL A 95 1.58 -5.89 -10.26
C VAL A 95 1.93 -4.64 -11.04
N ALA A 96 2.19 -4.78 -12.35
CA ALA A 96 2.51 -3.65 -13.21
C ALA A 96 1.39 -2.59 -13.18
N LYS A 97 0.12 -3.00 -13.25
CA LYS A 97 -1.02 -2.08 -13.25
C LYS A 97 -1.23 -1.40 -11.91
N TYR A 98 -1.40 -2.18 -10.85
CA TYR A 98 -1.95 -1.71 -9.58
C TYR A 98 -0.87 -1.35 -8.55
N ALA A 99 0.33 -1.95 -8.66
CA ALA A 99 1.45 -1.67 -7.77
C ALA A 99 2.41 -0.62 -8.36
N ASP A 100 2.63 -0.64 -9.68
CA ASP A 100 3.64 0.19 -10.34
C ASP A 100 3.04 1.30 -11.22
N GLY A 101 1.71 1.32 -11.36
CA GLY A 101 0.98 2.37 -12.03
C GLY A 101 1.08 2.35 -13.55
N LEU A 102 1.36 1.20 -14.16
CA LEU A 102 1.49 1.01 -15.61
C LEU A 102 0.13 0.59 -16.22
N PRO A 103 -0.61 1.48 -16.89
CA PRO A 103 -1.94 1.16 -17.42
C PRO A 103 -1.88 0.12 -18.54
N LEU A 104 -2.96 -0.62 -18.75
CA LEU A 104 -3.00 -1.81 -19.63
C LEU A 104 -2.60 -1.51 -21.08
N TYR A 105 -3.02 -0.37 -21.65
CA TYR A 105 -2.61 -0.01 -23.02
C TYR A 105 -1.09 0.24 -23.16
N ARG A 106 -0.41 0.64 -22.07
CA ARG A 106 1.05 0.74 -22.07
C ARG A 106 1.69 -0.62 -21.92
N GLN A 107 1.08 -1.52 -21.14
CA GLN A 107 1.55 -2.91 -21.05
C GLN A 107 1.46 -3.60 -22.40
N GLU A 108 0.33 -3.47 -23.11
CA GLU A 108 0.11 -3.94 -24.48
C GLU A 108 1.25 -3.47 -25.40
N ALA A 109 1.54 -2.17 -25.42
CA ALA A 109 2.65 -1.62 -26.23
C ALA A 109 4.04 -2.09 -25.80
N ILE A 110 4.24 -2.42 -24.51
CA ILE A 110 5.50 -2.98 -24.00
C ILE A 110 5.64 -4.45 -24.43
N TYR A 111 4.56 -5.22 -24.35
CA TYR A 111 4.54 -6.64 -24.70
C TYR A 111 4.74 -6.83 -26.22
N ALA A 112 4.18 -5.93 -27.03
CA ALA A 112 4.38 -5.91 -28.48
C ALA A 112 5.85 -5.75 -28.91
N ARG A 113 6.73 -5.23 -28.03
CA ARG A 113 8.18 -5.13 -28.32
C ARG A 113 8.87 -6.48 -28.36
N ASP A 114 8.30 -7.48 -27.70
CA ASP A 114 8.72 -8.89 -27.78
C ASP A 114 7.76 -9.69 -28.70
N HIS A 115 7.06 -9.00 -29.61
CA HIS A 115 6.08 -9.59 -30.52
C HIS A 115 4.92 -10.35 -29.84
N VAL A 116 4.64 -10.02 -28.58
CA VAL A 116 3.51 -10.58 -27.84
C VAL A 116 2.29 -9.67 -28.00
N GLU A 117 1.34 -10.13 -28.82
CA GLU A 117 0.08 -9.44 -29.07
C GLU A 117 -0.95 -9.81 -27.98
N LEU A 118 -1.13 -8.89 -27.02
CA LEU A 118 -2.12 -9.04 -25.94
C LEU A 118 -2.99 -7.79 -25.86
N ASP A 119 -4.23 -7.93 -26.30
CA ASP A 119 -5.19 -6.83 -26.33
C ASP A 119 -5.55 -6.32 -24.92
N ARG A 120 -5.64 -4.99 -24.78
CA ARG A 120 -5.97 -4.32 -23.51
C ARG A 120 -7.33 -4.74 -22.91
N GLN A 121 -8.33 -5.03 -23.74
CA GLN A 121 -9.67 -5.43 -23.29
C GLN A 121 -9.61 -6.85 -22.74
N LEU A 122 -8.86 -7.74 -23.38
CA LEU A 122 -8.61 -9.09 -22.86
C LEU A 122 -7.90 -9.04 -21.51
N MET A 123 -6.84 -8.24 -21.37
CA MET A 123 -6.18 -8.02 -20.08
C MET A 123 -7.13 -7.45 -19.02
N ALA A 124 -8.02 -6.52 -19.40
CA ALA A 124 -9.00 -5.95 -18.48
C ALA A 124 -10.03 -6.99 -17.98
N GLN A 125 -10.48 -7.89 -18.86
CA GLN A 125 -11.35 -9.01 -18.50
C GLN A 125 -10.67 -9.95 -17.50
N TRP A 126 -9.41 -10.29 -17.73
CA TRP A 126 -8.62 -11.09 -16.79
C TRP A 126 -8.46 -10.42 -15.44
N MET A 127 -8.19 -9.11 -15.41
CA MET A 127 -8.13 -8.37 -14.14
C MET A 127 -9.47 -8.38 -13.41
N GLY A 128 -10.60 -8.29 -14.12
CA GLY A 128 -11.92 -8.41 -13.53
C GLY A 128 -12.16 -9.78 -12.89
N LYS A 129 -11.84 -10.86 -13.60
CA LYS A 129 -11.91 -12.25 -13.06
C LYS A 129 -10.98 -12.42 -11.86
N LEU A 130 -9.76 -11.90 -11.94
CA LEU A 130 -8.80 -11.88 -10.85
C LEU A 130 -9.35 -11.16 -9.62
N GLY A 131 -9.99 -10.00 -9.81
CA GLY A 131 -10.64 -9.24 -8.74
C GLY A 131 -11.77 -10.01 -8.05
N PHE A 132 -12.52 -10.83 -8.79
CA PHE A 132 -13.54 -11.71 -8.24
C PHE A 132 -12.94 -12.86 -7.42
N GLU A 133 -12.00 -13.62 -7.99
CA GLU A 133 -11.37 -14.77 -7.29
C GLU A 133 -10.64 -14.36 -6.00
N LEU A 134 -10.11 -13.14 -5.98
CA LEU A 134 -9.32 -12.63 -4.86
C LEU A 134 -10.14 -11.86 -3.82
N GLU A 135 -11.45 -11.67 -4.03
CA GLU A 135 -12.30 -10.91 -3.11
C GLU A 135 -12.27 -11.51 -1.70
N ILE A 136 -12.37 -12.84 -1.60
CA ILE A 136 -12.32 -13.55 -0.32
C ILE A 136 -11.00 -13.32 0.44
N VAL A 137 -9.87 -13.18 -0.28
CA VAL A 137 -8.55 -12.91 0.30
C VAL A 137 -8.49 -11.48 0.82
N ALA A 138 -9.03 -10.52 0.06
CA ALA A 138 -9.10 -9.11 0.49
C ALA A 138 -10.10 -8.89 1.64
N ASP A 139 -11.19 -9.66 1.69
CA ASP A 139 -12.15 -9.68 2.79
C ASP A 139 -11.54 -10.25 4.06
N TYR A 140 -10.75 -11.32 3.95
CA TYR A 140 -10.00 -11.85 5.08
C TYR A 140 -9.04 -10.80 5.67
N ILE A 141 -8.24 -10.13 4.83
CA ILE A 141 -7.36 -9.02 5.28
C ILE A 141 -8.16 -7.92 5.97
N PHE A 142 -9.33 -7.54 5.44
CA PHE A 142 -10.14 -6.52 6.08
C PHE A 142 -10.73 -6.98 7.42
N SER A 143 -11.13 -8.25 7.52
CA SER A 143 -11.56 -8.85 8.79
C SER A 143 -10.45 -8.80 9.83
N GLU A 144 -9.20 -9.04 9.41
CA GLU A 144 -8.02 -8.90 10.24
C GLU A 144 -7.80 -7.44 10.65
N VAL A 145 -7.85 -6.48 9.71
CA VAL A 145 -7.76 -5.04 10.03
C VAL A 145 -8.72 -4.66 11.15
N LYS A 146 -9.96 -5.13 11.13
CA LYS A 146 -10.98 -4.85 12.16
C LYS A 146 -10.70 -5.47 13.53
N LYS A 147 -9.76 -6.41 13.66
CA LYS A 147 -9.33 -6.97 14.95
C LYS A 147 -8.30 -6.09 15.67
N ALA A 148 -7.76 -5.07 15.01
CA ALA A 148 -6.71 -4.22 15.58
C ALA A 148 -7.23 -3.35 16.75
N GLU A 149 -6.33 -2.99 17.68
CA GLU A 149 -6.66 -2.00 18.72
C GLU A 149 -6.87 -0.61 18.13
N ARG A 150 -6.18 -0.32 17.01
CA ARG A 150 -6.26 0.93 16.26
C ARG A 150 -6.30 0.66 14.76
N VAL A 151 -7.20 1.37 14.08
CA VAL A 151 -7.30 1.42 12.63
C VAL A 151 -7.16 2.86 12.19
N PHE A 152 -6.34 3.10 11.17
CA PHE A 152 -6.34 4.35 10.42
C PHE A 152 -7.41 4.28 9.34
N ALA A 153 -8.16 5.36 9.15
CA ALA A 153 -9.08 5.50 8.03
C ALA A 153 -8.85 6.82 7.29
N ASP A 154 -8.87 6.72 5.96
CA ASP A 154 -8.80 7.85 5.04
C ASP A 154 -9.43 7.41 3.71
N GLU A 155 -9.68 8.34 2.81
CA GLU A 155 -10.30 8.06 1.53
C GLU A 155 -9.71 8.91 0.40
N THR A 156 -9.68 8.34 -0.80
CA THR A 156 -9.21 9.04 -1.99
C THR A 156 -10.22 8.87 -3.13
N THR A 157 -10.32 9.87 -3.99
CA THR A 157 -11.21 9.81 -5.14
C THR A 157 -10.72 8.79 -6.16
N LEU A 158 -11.66 8.11 -6.79
CA LEU A 158 -11.46 7.28 -7.97
C LEU A 158 -12.53 7.64 -8.99
N PRO A 159 -12.22 8.52 -9.97
CA PRO A 159 -13.12 8.76 -11.09
C PRO A 159 -13.53 7.44 -11.73
N THR A 160 -14.81 7.24 -11.96
CA THR A 160 -15.35 5.98 -12.50
C THR A 160 -16.28 6.32 -13.65
N LEU A 161 -16.16 5.64 -14.79
CA LEU A 161 -17.06 5.88 -15.92
C LEU A 161 -18.50 5.63 -15.50
N ALA A 162 -19.39 6.53 -15.94
CA ALA A 162 -20.83 6.33 -15.92
C ALA A 162 -21.26 5.99 -17.36
N PRO A 163 -21.45 4.70 -17.69
CA PRO A 163 -21.81 4.31 -19.05
C PRO A 163 -23.04 5.04 -19.56
N GLY A 164 -22.97 5.54 -20.80
CA GLY A 164 -24.04 6.31 -21.43
C GLY A 164 -24.04 7.82 -21.13
N SER A 165 -23.28 8.31 -20.15
CA SER A 165 -23.26 9.76 -19.83
C SER A 165 -22.16 10.54 -20.55
N GLY A 166 -21.17 9.87 -21.15
CA GLY A 166 -19.96 10.50 -21.69
C GLY A 166 -19.06 11.12 -20.61
N SER A 167 -19.30 10.83 -19.32
CA SER A 167 -18.61 11.45 -18.19
C SER A 167 -18.20 10.43 -17.13
N THR A 168 -17.43 10.88 -16.13
CA THR A 168 -17.11 10.10 -14.95
C THR A 168 -17.96 10.55 -13.77
N LYS A 169 -18.41 9.61 -12.94
CA LYS A 169 -18.87 9.87 -11.59
C LYS A 169 -17.70 9.87 -10.63
N THR A 170 -17.82 10.62 -9.54
CA THR A 170 -16.82 10.59 -8.46
C THR A 170 -17.14 9.41 -7.54
N ALA A 171 -16.31 8.38 -7.58
CA ALA A 171 -16.29 7.31 -6.58
C ALA A 171 -15.08 7.48 -5.66
N TYR A 172 -14.96 6.59 -4.69
CA TYR A 172 -13.98 6.65 -3.61
C TYR A 172 -13.39 5.28 -3.33
N LEU A 173 -12.10 5.27 -3.02
CA LEU A 173 -11.43 4.16 -2.35
C LEU A 173 -11.22 4.55 -0.89
N TRP A 174 -11.93 3.88 0.01
CA TRP A 174 -11.76 3.97 1.45
C TRP A 174 -10.63 3.05 1.88
N ALA A 175 -9.62 3.59 2.54
CA ALA A 175 -8.46 2.85 3.02
C ALA A 175 -8.56 2.65 4.54
N TYR A 176 -8.41 1.40 4.97
CA TYR A 176 -8.34 1.02 6.39
C TYR A 176 -7.00 0.33 6.64
N ALA A 177 -6.12 0.98 7.39
CA ALA A 177 -4.77 0.48 7.62
C ALA A 177 -4.51 0.19 9.10
N ARG A 178 -3.73 -0.86 9.38
CA ARG A 178 -3.14 -1.13 10.69
C ARG A 178 -1.62 -1.29 10.56
N ASP A 179 -0.88 -0.71 11.50
CA ASP A 179 0.56 -0.88 11.66
C ASP A 179 0.93 -0.57 13.11
N ASP A 180 0.93 -1.59 13.94
CA ASP A 180 1.05 -1.45 15.40
C ASP A 180 2.49 -1.57 15.90
N ARG A 181 3.44 -1.74 14.97
CA ARG A 181 4.88 -1.70 15.25
C ARG A 181 5.32 -0.36 15.83
N THR A 182 4.57 0.71 15.55
CA THR A 182 4.85 2.05 16.07
C THR A 182 4.68 2.17 17.58
N PHE A 183 3.98 1.24 18.23
CA PHE A 183 3.86 1.13 19.69
C PHE A 183 4.30 -0.24 20.24
N GLY A 184 5.27 -0.87 19.57
CA GLY A 184 5.94 -2.06 20.09
C GLY A 184 5.16 -3.37 19.95
N ARG A 185 4.11 -3.42 19.12
CA ARG A 185 3.46 -4.69 18.75
C ARG A 185 4.16 -5.36 17.57
N SER A 186 4.12 -6.68 17.51
CA SER A 186 4.73 -7.50 16.44
C SER A 186 3.75 -7.92 15.34
N GLY A 187 2.47 -7.55 15.42
CA GLY A 187 1.46 -7.93 14.45
C GLY A 187 1.78 -7.43 13.03
N PRO A 188 1.37 -8.17 11.98
CA PRO A 188 1.69 -7.80 10.60
C PRO A 188 0.98 -6.50 10.19
N PRO A 189 1.71 -5.55 9.56
CA PRO A 189 1.10 -4.36 8.99
C PRO A 189 0.23 -4.73 7.77
N MET A 190 -0.91 -4.07 7.59
CA MET A 190 -1.78 -4.30 6.43
C MET A 190 -2.71 -3.14 6.15
N VAL A 191 -3.26 -3.16 4.95
CA VAL A 191 -4.28 -2.20 4.51
C VAL A 191 -5.33 -2.90 3.67
N ALA A 192 -6.59 -2.52 3.87
CA ALA A 192 -7.69 -2.90 3.02
C ALA A 192 -8.30 -1.66 2.36
N TYR A 193 -8.68 -1.80 1.08
CA TYR A 193 -9.42 -0.80 0.35
C TYR A 193 -10.85 -1.27 0.11
N ARG A 194 -11.80 -0.33 0.16
CA ARG A 194 -13.20 -0.56 -0.22
C ARG A 194 -13.64 0.49 -1.22
N PHE A 195 -14.25 0.03 -2.31
CA PHE A 195 -14.77 0.90 -3.36
C PHE A 195 -16.21 1.32 -3.02
N GLU A 196 -16.48 2.61 -3.11
CA GLU A 196 -17.77 3.22 -2.83
C GLU A 196 -18.08 4.33 -3.81
N ASP A 197 -19.34 4.51 -4.18
CA ASP A 197 -19.78 5.65 -4.99
C ASP A 197 -20.06 6.92 -4.15
N SER A 198 -19.81 6.86 -2.85
CA SER A 198 -20.08 7.94 -1.90
C SER A 198 -18.91 8.18 -0.93
N ARG A 199 -18.74 9.44 -0.54
CA ARG A 199 -17.85 9.88 0.56
C ARG A 199 -18.57 9.98 1.90
N SER A 200 -19.83 9.55 1.97
CA SER A 200 -20.62 9.66 3.18
C SER A 200 -20.03 8.83 4.31
N GLY A 201 -20.12 9.33 5.54
CA GLY A 201 -19.75 8.57 6.74
C GLY A 201 -20.55 7.28 6.91
N GLU A 202 -21.69 7.14 6.23
CA GLU A 202 -22.47 5.89 6.17
C GLU A 202 -21.65 4.72 5.58
N CYS A 203 -20.78 5.00 4.60
CA CYS A 203 -19.89 3.99 4.03
C CYS A 203 -18.95 3.43 5.11
N ALA A 204 -18.28 4.31 5.84
CA ALA A 204 -17.40 3.91 6.94
C ALA A 204 -18.15 3.21 8.09
N VAL A 205 -19.37 3.65 8.41
CA VAL A 205 -20.25 2.99 9.40
C VAL A 205 -20.53 1.54 8.98
N ARG A 206 -20.88 1.32 7.72
CA ARG A 206 -21.14 -0.02 7.17
C ARG A 206 -19.88 -0.89 7.17
N HIS A 207 -18.75 -0.35 6.70
CA HIS A 207 -17.49 -1.10 6.64
C HIS A 207 -17.00 -1.53 8.02
N LEU A 208 -17.04 -0.61 8.98
CA LEU A 208 -16.53 -0.82 10.33
C LEU A 208 -17.58 -1.38 11.30
N ASN A 209 -18.70 -1.90 10.79
CA ASN A 209 -19.74 -2.50 11.64
C ASN A 209 -19.13 -3.52 12.62
N GLY A 210 -19.40 -3.32 13.92
CA GLY A 210 -18.91 -4.16 15.01
C GLY A 210 -17.49 -3.83 15.50
N TYR A 211 -16.78 -2.89 14.87
CA TYR A 211 -15.49 -2.40 15.37
C TYR A 211 -15.69 -1.48 16.57
N ARG A 212 -14.87 -1.66 17.62
CA ARG A 212 -14.96 -0.91 18.89
C ARG A 212 -13.61 -0.34 19.36
N GLY A 213 -12.61 -0.30 18.48
CA GLY A 213 -11.27 0.19 18.80
C GLY A 213 -11.09 1.68 18.54
N ILE A 214 -9.83 2.09 18.41
CA ILE A 214 -9.45 3.45 18.08
C ILE A 214 -9.54 3.62 16.57
N LEU A 215 -10.24 4.66 16.10
CA LEU A 215 -10.26 5.03 14.70
C LEU A 215 -9.53 6.36 14.52
N GLN A 216 -8.35 6.31 13.92
CA GLN A 216 -7.51 7.49 13.72
C GLN A 216 -7.71 8.07 12.31
N VAL A 217 -8.09 9.35 12.25
CA VAL A 217 -8.58 10.00 11.02
C VAL A 217 -7.97 11.40 10.83
N ASP A 218 -8.11 11.95 9.61
CA ASP A 218 -7.70 13.30 9.21
C ASP A 218 -8.56 14.44 9.83
N GLY A 219 -9.63 14.09 10.55
CA GLY A 219 -10.58 15.03 11.15
C GLY A 219 -11.73 15.46 10.22
N TYR A 220 -11.96 14.72 9.13
CA TYR A 220 -13.15 14.85 8.29
C TYR A 220 -14.43 14.56 9.09
N ALA A 221 -15.40 15.46 8.98
CA ALA A 221 -16.60 15.43 9.82
C ALA A 221 -17.49 14.19 9.61
N ALA A 222 -17.37 13.51 8.47
CA ALA A 222 -18.13 12.29 8.20
C ALA A 222 -17.85 11.17 9.21
N TYR A 223 -16.63 11.11 9.75
CA TYR A 223 -16.25 10.13 10.76
C TYR A 223 -16.93 10.38 12.11
N ASN A 224 -17.44 11.58 12.39
CA ASN A 224 -18.13 11.88 13.65
C ASN A 224 -19.38 11.01 13.87
N LYS A 225 -19.99 10.50 12.79
CA LYS A 225 -21.12 9.57 12.87
C LYS A 225 -20.74 8.23 13.50
N LEU A 226 -19.48 7.80 13.39
CA LEU A 226 -18.98 6.55 13.96
C LEU A 226 -18.80 6.61 15.49
N ALA A 227 -18.70 7.81 16.06
CA ALA A 227 -18.57 8.01 17.49
C ALA A 227 -19.91 8.18 18.22
N ARG A 228 -21.05 8.12 17.49
CA ARG A 228 -22.38 8.21 18.08
C ARG A 228 -22.85 6.83 18.53
N SER A 229 -23.46 6.78 19.72
CA SER A 229 -23.86 5.56 20.42
C SER A 229 -25.22 5.01 19.98
N ASP A 230 -25.69 5.34 18.77
CA ASP A 230 -27.02 4.98 18.26
C ASP A 230 -26.97 3.93 17.14
N ARG A 231 -25.80 3.35 16.88
CA ARG A 231 -25.53 2.40 15.78
C ARG A 231 -24.57 1.31 16.24
N GLY A 232 -24.50 0.18 15.52
CA GLY A 232 -23.69 -1.01 15.86
C GLY A 232 -22.17 -0.84 16.04
N ASN A 233 -21.69 0.42 16.13
CA ASN A 233 -20.32 0.86 16.36
C ASN A 233 -20.14 1.54 17.73
N ASP A 234 -21.04 1.29 18.69
CA ASP A 234 -20.89 1.71 20.08
C ASP A 234 -19.46 1.42 20.59
N GLY A 235 -18.73 2.46 20.98
CA GLY A 235 -17.39 2.32 21.57
C GLY A 235 -16.22 2.67 20.66
N ILE A 236 -16.42 3.06 19.39
CA ILE A 236 -15.32 3.61 18.59
C ILE A 236 -14.78 4.90 19.23
N THR A 237 -13.46 4.95 19.40
CA THR A 237 -12.74 6.13 19.89
C THR A 237 -12.06 6.85 18.73
N LEU A 238 -12.54 8.05 18.38
CA LEU A 238 -11.91 8.88 17.34
C LEU A 238 -10.62 9.54 17.83
N ALA A 239 -9.54 9.38 17.07
CA ALA A 239 -8.26 10.05 17.27
C ALA A 239 -7.89 10.92 16.06
N GLY A 240 -7.29 12.08 16.29
CA GLY A 240 -7.03 13.07 15.25
C GLY A 240 -5.59 13.09 14.77
N CYS A 241 -5.39 13.30 13.48
CA CYS A 241 -4.07 13.51 12.90
C CYS A 241 -3.59 14.96 13.07
N TRP A 242 -2.52 15.16 13.85
CA TRP A 242 -1.89 16.47 14.02
C TRP A 242 -1.21 16.99 12.74
N SER A 243 -0.78 16.12 11.82
CA SER A 243 -0.22 16.56 10.52
C SER A 243 -1.25 17.35 9.70
N HIS A 244 -2.52 16.92 9.69
CA HIS A 244 -3.60 17.62 9.00
C HIS A 244 -3.90 18.98 9.65
N CYS A 245 -3.85 19.05 10.98
CA CYS A 245 -3.93 20.31 11.71
C CYS A 245 -2.76 21.24 11.36
N ARG A 246 -1.52 20.73 11.46
CA ARG A 246 -0.28 21.46 11.16
C ARG A 246 -0.27 22.01 9.74
N ARG A 247 -0.75 21.25 8.75
CA ARG A 247 -0.78 21.67 7.34
C ARG A 247 -1.50 23.02 7.16
N LYS A 248 -2.61 23.24 7.86
CA LYS A 248 -3.39 24.49 7.78
C LYS A 248 -2.58 25.70 8.26
N PHE A 249 -1.74 25.54 9.28
CA PHE A 249 -0.83 26.59 9.75
C PHE A 249 0.41 26.70 8.87
N TYR A 250 0.92 25.58 8.35
CA TYR A 250 2.10 25.54 7.49
C TYR A 250 1.91 26.32 6.19
N GLU A 251 0.73 26.25 5.57
CA GLU A 251 0.40 27.04 4.38
C GLU A 251 0.50 28.56 4.65
N LEU A 252 0.09 29.01 5.84
CA LEU A 252 0.19 30.42 6.27
C LEU A 252 1.63 30.82 6.63
N HIS A 253 2.38 29.90 7.23
CA HIS A 253 3.79 30.09 7.58
C HIS A 253 4.66 30.25 6.34
N VAL A 254 4.54 29.36 5.34
CA VAL A 254 5.32 29.45 4.09
C VAL A 254 4.98 30.72 3.31
N ALA A 255 3.73 31.17 3.38
CA ALA A 255 3.31 32.44 2.76
C ALA A 255 3.81 33.69 3.52
N GLY A 256 4.48 33.55 4.69
CA GLY A 256 4.89 34.68 5.53
C GLY A 256 3.71 35.49 6.08
N SER A 257 2.51 34.92 6.09
CA SER A 257 1.25 35.66 6.28
C SER A 257 0.81 35.78 7.74
N SER A 258 1.47 35.09 8.67
CA SER A 258 1.14 35.12 10.09
C SER A 258 2.27 34.63 10.98
N GLU A 259 2.73 35.48 11.90
CA GLU A 259 3.69 35.11 12.95
C GLU A 259 3.12 34.03 13.89
N VAL A 260 1.81 34.09 14.20
CA VAL A 260 1.15 33.06 15.01
C VAL A 260 1.17 31.70 14.31
N ALA A 261 1.01 31.66 12.99
CA ALA A 261 1.12 30.42 12.24
C ALA A 261 2.55 29.86 12.29
N THR A 262 3.57 30.71 12.14
CA THR A 262 4.99 30.32 12.31
C THR A 262 5.24 29.75 13.70
N ALA A 263 4.90 30.48 14.76
CA ALA A 263 5.06 30.04 16.14
C ALA A 263 4.29 28.73 16.42
N THR A 264 3.11 28.55 15.81
CA THR A 264 2.33 27.31 15.90
C THR A 264 3.09 26.14 15.28
N VAL A 265 3.61 26.29 14.06
CA VAL A 265 4.35 25.25 13.34
C VAL A 265 5.62 24.86 14.09
N GLU A 266 6.35 25.83 14.64
CA GLU A 266 7.57 25.61 15.41
C GLU A 266 7.32 24.90 16.74
N ARG A 267 6.25 25.28 17.47
CA ARG A 267 5.84 24.58 18.69
C ARG A 267 5.40 23.15 18.39
N MET A 268 4.55 22.98 17.37
CA MET A 268 4.10 21.68 16.91
C MET A 268 5.27 20.77 16.52
N ALA A 269 6.34 21.29 15.90
CA ALA A 269 7.52 20.52 15.54
C ALA A 269 8.17 19.78 16.73
N ARG A 270 8.08 20.36 17.94
CA ARG A 270 8.58 19.73 19.17
C ARG A 270 7.82 18.46 19.54
N LEU A 271 6.54 18.36 19.19
CA LEU A 271 5.75 17.13 19.38
C LEU A 271 6.36 15.97 18.59
N TRP A 272 6.75 16.18 17.33
CA TRP A 272 7.42 15.13 16.53
C TRP A 272 8.81 14.78 17.04
N GLN A 273 9.51 15.72 17.69
CA GLN A 273 10.79 15.39 18.33
C GLN A 273 10.59 14.42 19.50
N VAL A 274 9.55 14.63 20.31
CA VAL A 274 9.17 13.67 21.37
C VAL A 274 8.73 12.34 20.76
N GLU A 275 7.87 12.34 19.74
CA GLU A 275 7.41 11.09 19.11
C GLU A 275 8.55 10.27 18.51
N LYS A 276 9.60 10.92 18.00
CA LYS A 276 10.78 10.23 17.47
C LYS A 276 11.53 9.43 18.53
N THR A 277 11.52 9.86 19.79
CA THR A 277 12.22 9.14 20.87
C THR A 277 11.41 7.97 21.41
N VAL A 278 10.07 8.05 21.35
CA VAL A 278 9.17 7.03 21.93
C VAL A 278 8.62 6.03 20.91
N ARG A 279 8.89 6.22 19.62
CA ARG A 279 8.40 5.34 18.56
C ARG A 279 8.93 3.91 18.73
N GLY A 280 8.03 2.93 18.65
CA GLY A 280 8.34 1.51 18.84
C GLY A 280 8.38 1.07 20.31
N GLN A 281 8.26 1.99 21.27
CA GLN A 281 8.13 1.66 22.69
C GLN A 281 6.69 1.26 23.03
N SER A 282 6.49 0.66 24.21
CA SER A 282 5.17 0.26 24.71
C SER A 282 4.22 1.45 24.85
N PRO A 283 2.89 1.23 24.79
CA PRO A 283 1.91 2.30 25.01
C PRO A 283 2.15 3.10 26.30
N ASP A 284 2.47 2.43 27.41
CA ASP A 284 2.68 3.10 28.70
C ASP A 284 3.91 4.01 28.70
N ALA A 285 5.02 3.55 28.11
CA ALA A 285 6.23 4.36 27.98
C ALA A 285 5.99 5.61 27.12
N ARG A 286 5.23 5.45 26.03
CA ARG A 286 4.80 6.59 25.19
C ARG A 286 3.95 7.58 25.98
N VAL A 287 2.97 7.12 26.76
CA VAL A 287 2.13 8.00 27.61
C VAL A 287 2.96 8.73 28.65
N ALA A 288 3.89 8.04 29.33
CA ALA A 288 4.75 8.65 30.35
C ALA A 288 5.57 9.83 29.78
N ALA A 289 6.23 9.61 28.65
CA ALA A 289 7.00 10.65 27.97
C ALA A 289 6.12 11.81 27.46
N ARG A 290 4.93 11.50 26.94
CA ARG A 290 3.97 12.52 26.48
C ARG A 290 3.42 13.37 27.61
N ARG A 291 3.19 12.80 28.80
CA ARG A 291 2.81 13.56 30.00
C ARG A 291 3.91 14.51 30.44
N GLN A 292 5.18 14.10 30.36
CA GLN A 292 6.32 14.92 30.76
C GLN A 292 6.61 16.07 29.78
N ALA A 293 6.44 15.86 28.46
CA ALA A 293 6.85 16.83 27.45
C ALA A 293 5.69 17.34 26.57
N SER A 294 4.96 16.42 25.92
CA SER A 294 3.94 16.78 24.93
C SER A 294 2.73 17.52 25.52
N ALA A 295 2.33 17.20 26.75
CA ALA A 295 1.15 17.79 27.39
C ALA A 295 1.29 19.31 27.55
N ALA A 296 2.45 19.80 28.00
CA ALA A 296 2.73 21.24 28.12
C ALA A 296 2.69 21.93 26.76
N ILE A 297 3.31 21.34 25.73
CA ILE A 297 3.30 21.89 24.36
C ILE A 297 1.88 22.00 23.82
N VAL A 298 1.04 20.99 24.06
CA VAL A 298 -0.36 20.99 23.63
C VAL A 298 -1.17 22.06 24.36
N ALA A 299 -1.02 22.19 25.67
CA ALA A 299 -1.67 23.24 26.46
C ALA A 299 -1.31 24.64 25.93
N ASP A 300 -0.01 24.92 25.74
CA ASP A 300 0.48 26.18 25.22
C ASP A 300 -0.10 26.52 23.83
N LEU A 301 -0.22 25.51 22.96
CA LEU A 301 -0.83 25.67 21.64
C LEU A 301 -2.31 26.06 21.75
N PHE A 302 -3.09 25.36 22.59
CA PHE A 302 -4.52 25.68 22.77
C PHE A 302 -4.74 27.04 23.42
N ASP A 303 -3.89 27.46 24.33
CA ASP A 303 -3.97 28.78 24.96
C ASP A 303 -3.63 29.90 23.97
N LEU A 304 -2.53 29.75 23.20
CA LEU A 304 -2.18 30.66 22.12
C LEU A 304 -3.36 30.84 21.14
N TRP A 305 -3.94 29.73 20.71
CA TRP A 305 -5.03 29.68 19.75
C TRP A 305 -6.29 30.38 20.27
N GLN A 306 -6.69 30.10 21.51
CA GLN A 306 -7.86 30.74 22.12
C GLN A 306 -7.66 32.25 22.31
N GLN A 307 -6.48 32.67 22.76
CA GLN A 307 -6.16 34.09 22.91
C GLN A 307 -6.13 34.82 21.56
N THR A 308 -5.55 34.17 20.55
CA THR A 308 -5.46 34.73 19.20
C THR A 308 -6.84 34.88 18.56
N LEU A 309 -7.72 33.89 18.69
CA LEU A 309 -9.09 33.96 18.13
C LEU A 309 -9.88 35.18 18.62
N ARG A 310 -9.63 35.66 19.84
CA ARG A 310 -10.29 36.86 20.40
C ARG A 310 -9.79 38.17 19.78
N ARG A 311 -8.63 38.14 19.10
CA ARG A 311 -7.90 39.33 18.61
C ARG A 311 -7.88 39.46 17.10
N ILE A 312 -8.37 38.46 16.36
CA ILE A 312 -8.33 38.45 14.89
C ILE A 312 -9.73 38.43 14.29
N SER A 313 -9.85 38.91 13.05
CA SER A 313 -11.09 38.79 12.29
C SER A 313 -11.48 37.32 12.10
N GLY A 314 -12.73 37.00 12.41
CA GLY A 314 -13.28 35.66 12.28
C GLY A 314 -13.26 35.11 10.85
N LYS A 315 -13.18 35.96 9.82
CA LYS A 315 -13.13 35.55 8.41
C LYS A 315 -11.71 35.26 7.88
N SER A 316 -10.67 35.44 8.70
CA SER A 316 -9.30 35.18 8.27
C SER A 316 -9.01 33.67 8.14
N LYS A 317 -8.13 33.30 7.21
CA LYS A 317 -7.63 31.92 7.07
C LYS A 317 -6.98 31.40 8.36
N LEU A 318 -6.33 32.29 9.12
CA LEU A 318 -5.79 31.95 10.45
C LEU A 318 -6.91 31.59 11.43
N ALA A 319 -8.01 32.37 11.46
CA ALA A 319 -9.15 32.05 12.32
C ALA A 319 -9.81 30.72 11.93
N GLU A 320 -9.87 30.38 10.64
CA GLU A 320 -10.34 29.07 10.17
C GLU A 320 -9.44 27.92 10.64
N ALA A 321 -8.12 28.06 10.50
CA ALA A 321 -7.15 27.06 10.97
C ALA A 321 -7.25 26.85 12.50
N ILE A 322 -7.36 27.95 13.26
CA ILE A 322 -7.49 27.87 14.71
C ILE A 322 -8.83 27.25 15.12
N ARG A 323 -9.96 27.65 14.52
CA ARG A 323 -11.27 27.03 14.81
C ARG A 323 -11.26 25.54 14.50
N TYR A 324 -10.62 25.12 13.42
CA TYR A 324 -10.45 23.71 13.10
C TYR A 324 -9.74 22.95 14.23
N ALA A 325 -8.66 23.52 14.78
CA ALA A 325 -7.91 22.95 15.90
C ALA A 325 -8.71 22.93 17.21
N VAL A 326 -9.24 24.08 17.62
CA VAL A 326 -9.97 24.27 18.88
C VAL A 326 -11.24 23.42 18.95
N SER A 327 -12.03 23.35 17.87
CA SER A 327 -13.26 22.53 17.83
C SER A 327 -13.00 21.02 17.94
N ARG A 328 -11.75 20.58 17.80
CA ARG A 328 -11.36 19.15 17.83
C ARG A 328 -10.42 18.81 18.98
N ARG A 329 -10.34 19.68 20.00
CA ARG A 329 -9.43 19.52 21.15
C ARG A 329 -9.44 18.12 21.74
N ALA A 330 -10.61 17.59 22.09
CA ALA A 330 -10.74 16.27 22.69
C ALA A 330 -10.18 15.13 21.81
N ILE A 331 -10.30 15.24 20.49
CA ILE A 331 -9.78 14.24 19.53
C ILE A 331 -8.26 14.38 19.38
N PHE A 332 -7.74 15.61 19.42
CA PHE A 332 -6.31 15.89 19.34
C PHE A 332 -5.54 15.57 20.62
N GLU A 333 -6.16 15.68 21.80
CA GLU A 333 -5.51 15.39 23.09
C GLU A 333 -5.42 13.89 23.40
N ARG A 334 -6.18 13.01 22.73
CA ARG A 334 -6.22 11.57 23.08
C ARG A 334 -4.86 10.88 23.05
N PHE A 335 -3.95 11.28 22.16
CA PHE A 335 -2.61 10.67 22.13
C PHE A 335 -1.83 10.89 23.44
N LEU A 336 -2.14 11.94 24.21
CA LEU A 336 -1.48 12.21 25.49
C LEU A 336 -1.83 11.15 26.54
N THR A 337 -2.99 10.51 26.43
CA THR A 337 -3.49 9.54 27.42
C THR A 337 -3.54 8.11 26.89
N ASP A 338 -3.47 7.90 25.57
CA ASP A 338 -3.43 6.57 24.95
C ASP A 338 -2.19 6.41 24.06
N GLY A 339 -1.26 5.58 24.51
CA GLY A 339 0.02 5.30 23.84
C GLY A 339 -0.11 4.54 22.52
N ARG A 340 -1.29 3.98 22.22
CA ARG A 340 -1.56 3.31 20.94
C ARG A 340 -1.82 4.31 19.83
N ILE A 341 -2.14 5.57 20.12
CA ILE A 341 -2.43 6.60 19.11
C ILE A 341 -1.12 7.19 18.55
N GLU A 342 -1.00 7.27 17.22
CA GLU A 342 0.08 8.04 16.59
C GLU A 342 -0.25 9.54 16.62
N LEU A 343 0.76 10.39 16.56
CA LEU A 343 0.55 11.81 16.33
C LEU A 343 0.00 12.11 14.91
N ASP A 344 0.28 11.23 13.94
CA ASP A 344 -0.11 11.40 12.54
C ASP A 344 -0.67 10.14 11.87
N SER A 345 -1.34 10.33 10.74
CA SER A 345 -1.96 9.29 9.90
C SER A 345 -1.05 8.83 8.75
N ASN A 346 0.28 9.01 8.85
CA ASN A 346 1.21 8.72 7.76
C ASN A 346 1.15 7.26 7.28
N VAL A 347 0.67 6.32 8.11
CA VAL A 347 0.48 4.92 7.72
C VAL A 347 -0.52 4.80 6.57
N VAL A 348 -1.72 5.37 6.71
CA VAL A 348 -2.76 5.29 5.68
C VAL A 348 -2.46 6.19 4.48
N GLU A 349 -1.85 7.36 4.70
CA GLU A 349 -1.42 8.25 3.61
C GLU A 349 -0.38 7.57 2.69
N ARG A 350 0.58 6.84 3.28
CA ARG A 350 1.54 6.04 2.51
C ARG A 350 0.87 4.91 1.74
N ALA A 351 -0.18 4.31 2.28
CA ALA A 351 -0.95 3.27 1.62
C ALA A 351 -1.77 3.83 0.43
N ILE A 352 -2.35 5.02 0.58
CA ILE A 352 -3.10 5.70 -0.50
C ILE A 352 -2.20 6.21 -1.62
N ARG A 353 -0.96 6.63 -1.32
CA ARG A 353 -0.08 7.28 -2.31
C ARG A 353 0.11 6.47 -3.60
N PRO A 354 0.40 5.16 -3.60
CA PRO A 354 0.46 4.35 -4.82
C PRO A 354 -0.82 4.39 -5.67
N LEU A 355 -2.00 4.43 -5.03
CA LEU A 355 -3.28 4.55 -5.73
C LEU A 355 -3.38 5.89 -6.46
N THR A 356 -2.93 6.98 -5.83
CA THR A 356 -2.96 8.30 -6.47
C THR A 356 -2.04 8.39 -7.69
N ILE A 357 -0.89 7.70 -7.67
CA ILE A 357 0.02 7.61 -8.81
C ILE A 357 -0.63 6.81 -9.95
N THR A 358 -1.19 5.64 -9.63
CA THR A 358 -1.87 4.79 -10.62
C THR A 358 -3.09 5.49 -11.23
N ARG A 359 -3.84 6.25 -10.42
CA ARG A 359 -4.96 7.10 -10.88
C ARG A 359 -4.52 8.17 -11.87
N LYS A 360 -3.37 8.83 -11.65
CA LYS A 360 -2.82 9.79 -12.62
C LYS A 360 -2.52 9.15 -13.98
N ASN A 361 -2.18 7.86 -13.99
CA ASN A 361 -1.82 7.14 -15.21
C ASN A 361 -2.99 6.44 -15.91
N SER A 362 -3.99 5.96 -15.17
CA SER A 362 -5.17 5.27 -15.71
C SER A 362 -6.40 6.16 -15.87
N LEU A 363 -6.37 7.37 -15.29
CA LEU A 363 -7.42 8.42 -15.27
C LEU A 363 -8.73 8.04 -14.55
N PHE A 364 -9.30 6.85 -14.81
CA PHE A 364 -10.56 6.39 -14.23
C PHE A 364 -10.65 4.86 -14.15
N ALA A 365 -11.60 4.37 -13.35
CA ALA A 365 -12.10 2.99 -13.44
C ALA A 365 -13.16 2.88 -14.55
N GLY A 366 -13.16 1.77 -15.29
CA GLY A 366 -14.07 1.57 -16.43
C GLY A 366 -15.53 1.29 -16.05
N SER A 367 -15.77 0.89 -14.80
CA SER A 367 -17.09 0.62 -14.22
C SER A 367 -16.96 0.48 -12.70
N ASP A 368 -18.07 0.36 -11.99
CA ASP A 368 -18.06 0.05 -10.54
C ASP A 368 -17.38 -1.29 -10.26
N GLY A 369 -17.58 -2.30 -11.11
CA GLY A 369 -16.86 -3.58 -11.02
C GLY A 369 -15.36 -3.43 -11.20
N GLY A 370 -14.92 -2.54 -12.11
CA GLY A 370 -13.51 -2.18 -12.26
C GLY A 370 -12.94 -1.46 -11.04
N GLY A 371 -13.75 -0.61 -10.39
CA GLY A 371 -13.39 0.03 -9.13
C GLY A 371 -13.22 -0.96 -7.97
N ARG A 372 -14.14 -1.92 -7.83
CA ARG A 372 -14.03 -3.02 -6.85
C ARG A 372 -12.81 -3.89 -7.10
N THR A 373 -12.58 -4.27 -8.36
CA THR A 373 -11.39 -5.03 -8.79
C THR A 373 -10.10 -4.32 -8.37
N TRP A 374 -10.03 -2.99 -8.58
CA TRP A 374 -8.90 -2.20 -8.15
C TRP A 374 -8.73 -2.25 -6.63
N ALA A 375 -9.81 -2.05 -5.86
CA ALA A 375 -9.77 -2.11 -4.40
C ALA A 375 -9.25 -3.47 -3.90
N THR A 376 -9.75 -4.58 -4.46
CA THR A 376 -9.33 -5.95 -4.13
C THR A 376 -7.85 -6.15 -4.41
N ILE A 377 -7.40 -5.95 -5.65
CA ILE A 377 -6.02 -6.24 -6.02
C ILE A 377 -5.05 -5.30 -5.28
N ALA A 378 -5.39 -4.02 -5.12
CA ALA A 378 -4.55 -3.10 -4.37
C ALA A 378 -4.43 -3.46 -2.87
N THR A 379 -5.50 -4.01 -2.26
CA THR A 379 -5.48 -4.48 -0.86
C THR A 379 -4.37 -5.51 -0.68
N LEU A 380 -4.33 -6.48 -1.58
CA LEU A 380 -3.38 -7.58 -1.57
C LEU A 380 -1.94 -7.10 -1.82
N LEU A 381 -1.73 -6.37 -2.92
CA LEU A 381 -0.40 -5.93 -3.33
C LEU A 381 0.21 -4.95 -2.33
N GLN A 382 -0.59 -4.01 -1.80
CA GLN A 382 -0.08 -3.06 -0.82
C GLN A 382 0.21 -3.75 0.52
N THR A 383 -0.60 -4.74 0.92
CA THR A 383 -0.31 -5.54 2.12
C THR A 383 0.96 -6.37 1.95
N ALA A 384 1.21 -6.97 0.78
CA ALA A 384 2.48 -7.63 0.49
C ALA A 384 3.68 -6.68 0.62
N LYS A 385 3.59 -5.49 0.01
CA LYS A 385 4.61 -4.44 0.15
C LYS A 385 4.84 -4.02 1.61
N MET A 386 3.78 -3.89 2.41
CA MET A 386 3.87 -3.52 3.83
C MET A 386 4.60 -4.60 4.67
N ASN A 387 4.55 -5.86 4.24
CA ASN A 387 5.22 -7.00 4.87
C ASN A 387 6.60 -7.31 4.26
N ASN A 388 7.12 -6.46 3.37
CA ASN A 388 8.39 -6.67 2.65
C ASN A 388 8.42 -7.96 1.80
N VAL A 389 7.26 -8.38 1.30
CA VAL A 389 7.14 -9.54 0.42
C VAL A 389 7.06 -9.07 -1.03
N ASP A 390 7.78 -9.75 -1.93
CA ASP A 390 7.69 -9.48 -3.36
C ASP A 390 6.25 -9.71 -3.86
N PRO A 391 5.54 -8.67 -4.32
CA PRO A 391 4.15 -8.81 -4.71
C PRO A 391 3.95 -9.75 -5.91
N PHE A 392 4.94 -9.86 -6.80
CA PHE A 392 4.87 -10.76 -7.95
C PHE A 392 4.95 -12.23 -7.51
N ALA A 393 6.03 -12.61 -6.80
CA ALA A 393 6.22 -13.99 -6.33
C ALA A 393 5.04 -14.47 -5.48
N TRP A 394 4.59 -13.63 -4.55
CA TRP A 394 3.46 -13.97 -3.68
C TRP A 394 2.14 -14.11 -4.46
N LEU A 395 1.82 -13.16 -5.34
CA LEU A 395 0.56 -13.20 -6.08
C LEU A 395 0.52 -14.39 -7.05
N ALA A 396 1.61 -14.66 -7.76
CA ALA A 396 1.70 -15.80 -8.67
C ALA A 396 1.46 -17.13 -7.94
N LEU A 397 2.12 -17.33 -6.79
CA LEU A 397 1.93 -18.53 -5.97
C LEU A 397 0.51 -18.63 -5.40
N THR A 398 -0.04 -17.51 -4.93
CA THR A 398 -1.41 -17.45 -4.39
C THR A 398 -2.44 -17.85 -5.44
N LEU A 399 -2.28 -17.33 -6.66
CA LEU A 399 -3.14 -17.68 -7.78
C LEU A 399 -3.01 -19.15 -8.18
N GLN A 400 -1.81 -19.72 -8.16
CA GLN A 400 -1.63 -21.15 -8.41
C GLN A 400 -2.33 -21.99 -7.35
N ARG A 401 -2.23 -21.61 -6.08
CA ARG A 401 -2.92 -22.31 -4.99
C ARG A 401 -4.45 -22.25 -5.16
N ILE A 402 -4.99 -21.06 -5.46
CA ILE A 402 -6.43 -20.86 -5.68
C ILE A 402 -6.91 -21.69 -6.88
N ALA A 403 -6.19 -21.65 -8.01
CA ALA A 403 -6.51 -22.46 -9.19
C ALA A 403 -6.58 -23.95 -8.86
N ASN A 404 -5.70 -24.44 -7.97
CA ASN A 404 -5.67 -25.83 -7.51
C ASN A 404 -6.67 -26.14 -6.38
N GLY A 405 -7.68 -25.29 -6.16
CA GLY A 405 -8.78 -25.56 -5.22
C GLY A 405 -8.41 -25.35 -3.76
N TRP A 406 -7.57 -24.35 -3.45
CA TRP A 406 -7.21 -24.04 -2.06
C TRP A 406 -8.46 -23.82 -1.18
N PRO A 407 -8.57 -24.50 -0.03
CA PRO A 407 -9.76 -24.41 0.80
C PRO A 407 -9.85 -23.06 1.50
N SER A 408 -11.04 -22.45 1.47
CA SER A 408 -11.31 -21.16 2.13
C SER A 408 -11.05 -21.20 3.64
N SER A 409 -11.16 -22.36 4.29
CA SER A 409 -10.84 -22.54 5.71
C SER A 409 -9.35 -22.36 6.04
N GLN A 410 -8.46 -22.41 5.04
CA GLN A 410 -7.02 -22.24 5.19
C GLN A 410 -6.51 -20.95 4.55
N ILE A 411 -7.38 -19.94 4.40
CA ILE A 411 -7.04 -18.69 3.71
C ILE A 411 -5.90 -17.91 4.41
N ASP A 412 -5.73 -18.07 5.72
CA ASP A 412 -4.63 -17.44 6.47
C ASP A 412 -3.26 -17.83 5.89
N ALA A 413 -3.08 -19.09 5.49
CA ALA A 413 -1.82 -19.57 4.92
C ALA A 413 -1.50 -18.97 3.53
N LEU A 414 -2.45 -18.26 2.90
CA LEU A 414 -2.21 -17.48 1.68
C LEU A 414 -1.75 -16.05 1.98
N MET A 415 -1.79 -15.60 3.24
CA MET A 415 -1.52 -14.21 3.56
C MET A 415 -0.07 -13.82 3.30
N PRO A 416 0.20 -12.56 2.89
CA PRO A 416 1.56 -12.13 2.62
C PRO A 416 2.51 -12.30 3.81
N TRP A 417 2.04 -12.09 5.04
CA TRP A 417 2.89 -12.26 6.24
C TRP A 417 3.25 -13.72 6.56
N ASN A 418 2.62 -14.69 5.91
CA ASN A 418 2.95 -16.11 6.00
C ASN A 418 3.82 -16.58 4.82
N HIS A 419 4.24 -15.67 3.93
CA HIS A 419 5.14 -15.95 2.83
C HIS A 419 6.59 -15.77 3.29
N ALA A 420 7.32 -16.87 3.43
CA ALA A 420 8.76 -16.82 3.67
C ALA A 420 9.46 -16.27 2.42
N ALA A 421 10.34 -15.28 2.62
CA ALA A 421 11.16 -14.68 1.57
C ALA A 421 12.31 -15.59 1.14
#